data_AF-A0A8J4AAM2-F1
#
_entry.id   AF-A0A8J4AAM2-F1
#
_cell.length_a   1.000
_cell.length_b   1.000
_cell.length_c   1.000
_cell.angle_alpha   90.00
_cell.angle_beta   90.00
_cell.angle_gamma   90.00
#
_symmetry.space_group_name_H-M   'P 1'
#
loop_
_entity.id
_entity.type
_entity.pdbx_description
1 polymer ?
#
loop_
_entity_poly.entity_id
_entity_poly.type
_entity_poly.pdbx_seq_one_letter_code
_entity_poly.pdbx_strand_id
1 'polypeptide(L)'
;MTMMTTAWLPTWFRALATALFVLVAAAHVRHARHGDREARAWHAGHVVMALGMIDMTVPLGRPPVPAMVGEVIFASCTVCALGIGLAQLGRHRRCLPWLLSAVGHAGMLAMFAMPRAGFDLLIWVLAGWFALEAVGWLAGVLPSLDAPAPVTLRVAGLRRDPTLLPARSSGPVGVLDRTAAPTVVAVRNRRQAALRITLALMALGMAYMLVAMQLGMSAMHEMTDHGAGMAGM
;
A
#
# COMPACT_ATOMS: atom_id res chain seq x y z
N MET A 1 20.49 -33.95 -11.21
CA MET A 1 19.12 -33.48 -11.46
C MET A 1 19.05 -32.02 -11.03
N THR A 2 19.52 -31.15 -11.91
CA THR A 2 19.68 -29.72 -11.65
C THR A 2 18.27 -29.13 -11.69
N MET A 3 17.73 -28.79 -10.52
CA MET A 3 16.51 -27.99 -10.46
C MET A 3 16.82 -26.69 -11.19
N MET A 4 16.33 -26.54 -12.43
CA MET A 4 16.18 -25.23 -13.04
C MET A 4 15.13 -24.51 -12.20
N THR A 5 15.57 -23.97 -11.07
CA THR A 5 14.79 -22.99 -10.32
C THR A 5 14.65 -21.82 -11.26
N THR A 6 13.50 -21.73 -11.90
CA THR A 6 13.00 -20.61 -12.70
C THR A 6 12.75 -19.41 -11.77
N ALA A 7 13.75 -19.09 -10.97
CA ALA A 7 13.76 -17.96 -10.08
C ALA A 7 14.23 -16.78 -10.92
N TRP A 8 13.26 -16.05 -11.48
CA TRP A 8 13.40 -14.73 -12.08
C TRP A 8 14.09 -13.70 -11.16
N LEU A 9 14.39 -14.09 -9.91
CA LEU A 9 15.14 -13.34 -8.91
C LEU A 9 16.19 -14.23 -8.21
N PRO A 10 17.41 -13.73 -8.00
CA PRO A 10 18.39 -14.39 -7.13
C PRO A 10 17.83 -14.62 -5.72
N THR A 11 18.17 -15.77 -5.11
CA THR A 11 17.67 -16.17 -3.78
C THR A 11 17.93 -15.13 -2.69
N TRP A 12 19.09 -14.47 -2.72
CA TRP A 12 19.43 -13.42 -1.75
C TRP A 12 18.51 -12.21 -1.88
N PHE A 13 18.13 -11.82 -3.09
CA PHE A 13 17.24 -10.69 -3.33
C PHE A 13 15.83 -11.01 -2.84
N ARG A 14 15.35 -12.22 -3.11
CA ARG A 14 14.09 -12.76 -2.56
C ARG A 14 14.06 -12.67 -1.04
N ALA A 15 15.11 -13.13 -0.36
CA ALA A 15 15.19 -13.06 1.10
C ALA A 15 15.12 -11.61 1.63
N LEU A 16 15.83 -10.68 0.99
CA LEU A 16 15.77 -9.25 1.36
C LEU A 16 14.38 -8.65 1.14
N ALA A 17 13.75 -8.93 0.00
CA ALA A 17 12.39 -8.46 -0.31
C ALA A 17 11.37 -9.02 0.69
N THR A 18 11.45 -10.32 1.02
CA THR A 18 10.61 -10.94 2.04
C THR A 18 10.78 -10.27 3.41
N ALA A 19 12.02 -10.06 3.85
CA ALA A 19 12.29 -9.38 5.12
C ALA A 19 11.71 -7.96 5.14
N LEU A 20 11.86 -7.22 4.04
CA LEU A 20 11.27 -5.89 3.87
C LEU A 20 9.74 -5.92 3.99
N PHE A 21 9.06 -6.84 3.29
CA PHE A 21 7.60 -6.94 3.35
C PHE A 21 7.09 -7.42 4.71
N VAL A 22 7.86 -8.21 5.47
CA VAL A 22 7.55 -8.53 6.87
C VAL A 22 7.56 -7.28 7.74
N LEU A 23 8.55 -6.39 7.58
CA LEU A 23 8.60 -5.12 8.30
C LEU A 23 7.43 -4.20 7.93
N VAL A 24 7.08 -4.13 6.65
CA VAL A 24 5.91 -3.39 6.15
C VAL A 24 4.63 -3.94 6.77
N ALA A 25 4.42 -5.26 6.76
CA ALA A 25 3.25 -5.90 7.35
C ALA A 25 3.16 -5.59 8.85
N ALA A 26 4.27 -5.70 9.58
CA ALA A 26 4.32 -5.36 11.00
C ALA A 26 3.97 -3.89 11.28
N ALA A 27 4.46 -2.96 10.45
CA ALA A 27 4.12 -1.54 10.55
C ALA A 27 2.62 -1.30 10.34
N HIS A 28 2.01 -1.93 9.34
CA HIS A 28 0.57 -1.82 9.09
C HIS A 28 -0.28 -2.48 10.17
N VAL A 29 0.14 -3.62 10.74
CA VAL A 29 -0.51 -4.23 11.91
C VAL A 29 -0.46 -3.26 13.10
N ARG A 30 0.68 -2.60 13.33
CA ARG A 30 0.80 -1.61 14.41
C ARG A 30 -0.15 -0.43 14.19
N HIS A 31 -0.26 0.10 12.97
CA HIS A 31 -1.21 1.18 12.68
C HIS A 31 -2.68 0.71 12.82
N ALA A 32 -3.00 -0.49 12.34
CA ALA A 32 -4.31 -1.13 12.49
C ALA A 32 -4.71 -1.43 13.96
N ARG A 33 -3.78 -1.39 14.92
CA ARG A 33 -4.12 -1.52 16.34
C ARG A 33 -4.53 -0.19 16.98
N HIS A 34 -4.14 0.93 16.39
CA HIS A 34 -4.33 2.27 16.97
C HIS A 34 -5.28 3.16 16.15
N GLY A 35 -5.65 2.77 14.94
CA GLY A 35 -6.59 3.49 14.08
C GLY A 35 -8.05 3.35 14.50
N ASP A 36 -8.90 4.23 13.98
CA ASP A 36 -10.35 4.08 14.05
C ASP A 36 -10.86 2.92 13.16
N ARG A 37 -12.16 2.60 13.19
CA ARG A 37 -12.69 1.45 12.41
C ARG A 37 -12.36 1.52 10.91
N GLU A 38 -12.36 2.72 10.32
CA GLU A 38 -12.11 2.91 8.89
C GLU A 38 -10.63 2.73 8.56
N ALA A 39 -9.74 3.39 9.30
CA ALA A 39 -8.29 3.25 9.16
C ALA A 39 -7.84 1.80 9.43
N ARG A 40 -8.45 1.13 10.41
CA ARG A 40 -8.18 -0.29 10.72
C ARG A 40 -8.47 -1.20 9.55
N ALA A 41 -9.63 -1.04 8.92
CA ALA A 41 -10.01 -1.85 7.76
C ALA A 41 -9.09 -1.59 6.56
N TRP A 42 -8.74 -0.32 6.32
CA TRP A 42 -7.82 0.06 5.25
C TRP A 42 -6.41 -0.52 5.46
N HIS A 43 -5.86 -0.43 6.68
CA HIS A 43 -4.58 -1.06 6.99
C HIS A 43 -4.63 -2.59 6.95
N ALA A 44 -5.75 -3.21 7.32
CA ALA A 44 -5.92 -4.65 7.19
C ALA A 44 -5.79 -5.09 5.72
N GLY A 45 -6.35 -4.32 4.78
CA GLY A 45 -6.13 -4.52 3.35
C GLY A 45 -4.65 -4.52 2.96
N HIS A 46 -3.88 -3.53 3.45
CA HIS A 46 -2.44 -3.46 3.21
C HIS A 46 -1.66 -4.61 3.84
N VAL A 47 -2.07 -5.09 5.02
CA VAL A 47 -1.48 -6.30 5.62
C VAL A 47 -1.73 -7.51 4.70
N VAL A 48 -2.94 -7.70 4.19
CA VAL A 48 -3.26 -8.78 3.25
C VAL A 48 -2.40 -8.69 1.98
N MET A 49 -2.23 -7.48 1.40
CA MET A 49 -1.31 -7.28 0.27
C MET A 49 0.12 -7.66 0.62
N ALA A 50 0.66 -7.16 1.73
CA ALA A 50 2.03 -7.47 2.15
C ALA A 50 2.24 -8.97 2.37
N LEU A 51 1.25 -9.69 2.89
CA LEU A 51 1.29 -11.16 3.02
C LEU A 51 1.33 -11.85 1.65
N GLY A 52 0.57 -11.38 0.66
CA GLY A 52 0.65 -11.89 -0.71
C GLY A 52 2.02 -11.63 -1.34
N MET A 53 2.61 -10.46 -1.10
CA MET A 53 3.97 -10.15 -1.57
C MET A 53 5.03 -11.03 -0.89
N ILE A 54 4.86 -11.35 0.41
CA ILE A 54 5.70 -12.31 1.14
C ILE A 54 5.59 -13.70 0.52
N ASP A 55 4.36 -14.17 0.27
CA ASP A 55 4.10 -15.48 -0.34
C ASP A 55 4.82 -15.66 -1.69
N MET A 56 4.82 -14.60 -2.51
CA MET A 56 5.48 -14.62 -3.82
C MET A 56 7.00 -14.45 -3.76
N THR A 57 7.54 -13.84 -2.70
CA THR A 57 8.98 -13.58 -2.60
C THR A 57 9.73 -14.60 -1.75
N VAL A 58 9.07 -15.24 -0.78
CA VAL A 58 9.71 -16.16 0.16
C VAL A 58 10.51 -17.22 -0.60
N PRO A 59 11.79 -17.48 -0.28
CA PRO A 59 12.69 -18.33 -1.06
C PRO A 59 12.41 -19.84 -0.86
N LEU A 60 11.14 -20.22 -0.98
CA LEU A 60 10.70 -21.61 -0.99
C LEU A 60 10.66 -22.12 -2.43
N GLY A 61 10.86 -23.44 -2.59
CA GLY A 61 10.76 -24.11 -3.90
C GLY A 61 9.35 -24.18 -4.46
N ARG A 62 8.33 -23.81 -3.68
CA ARG A 62 6.92 -23.71 -4.08
C ARG A 62 6.23 -22.57 -3.32
N PRO A 63 5.24 -21.88 -3.92
CA PRO A 63 4.47 -20.88 -3.19
C PRO A 63 3.69 -21.55 -2.04
N PRO A 64 3.70 -20.96 -0.82
CA PRO A 64 2.88 -21.44 0.29
C PRO A 64 1.38 -21.48 -0.02
N VAL A 65 0.87 -20.46 -0.72
CA VAL A 65 -0.54 -20.33 -1.06
C VAL A 65 -0.80 -20.75 -2.51
N PRO A 66 -1.77 -21.64 -2.78
CA PRO A 66 -2.17 -21.98 -4.16
C PRO A 66 -2.70 -20.75 -4.91
N ALA A 67 -2.38 -20.63 -6.20
CA ALA A 67 -2.73 -19.46 -7.00
C ALA A 67 -4.23 -19.11 -6.96
N MET A 68 -5.11 -20.12 -7.13
CA MET A 68 -6.56 -19.95 -7.06
C MET A 68 -7.04 -19.35 -5.74
N VAL A 69 -6.41 -19.72 -4.61
CA VAL A 69 -6.76 -19.19 -3.29
C VAL A 69 -6.37 -17.71 -3.22
N GLY A 70 -5.17 -17.36 -3.69
CA GLY A 70 -4.72 -15.97 -3.80
C GLY A 70 -5.66 -15.14 -4.66
N GLU A 71 -6.06 -15.64 -5.84
CA GLU A 71 -7.01 -14.98 -6.73
C GLU A 71 -8.34 -14.67 -6.03
N VAL A 72 -8.96 -15.65 -5.37
CA VAL A 72 -10.25 -15.45 -4.67
C VAL A 72 -10.13 -14.42 -3.55
N ILE A 73 -9.05 -14.47 -2.77
CA ILE A 73 -8.80 -13.52 -1.68
C ILE A 73 -8.69 -12.10 -2.25
N PHE A 74 -7.80 -11.90 -3.23
CA PHE A 74 -7.54 -10.56 -3.76
C PHE A 74 -8.68 -10.03 -4.64
N ALA A 75 -9.44 -10.87 -5.32
CA ALA A 75 -10.67 -10.48 -6.00
C ALA A 75 -11.71 -9.98 -4.98
N SER A 76 -11.91 -10.71 -3.88
CA SER A 76 -12.83 -10.31 -2.81
C SER A 76 -12.41 -8.97 -2.19
N CYS A 77 -11.13 -8.80 -1.85
CA CYS A 77 -10.60 -7.54 -1.34
C CYS A 77 -10.77 -6.38 -2.34
N THR A 78 -10.56 -6.63 -3.63
CA THR A 78 -10.76 -5.64 -4.71
C THR A 78 -12.20 -5.17 -4.73
N VAL A 79 -13.17 -6.09 -4.76
CA VAL A 79 -14.61 -5.77 -4.78
C VAL A 79 -15.02 -5.01 -3.53
N CYS A 80 -14.57 -5.43 -2.34
CA CYS A 80 -14.85 -4.74 -1.09
C CYS A 80 -14.27 -3.31 -1.08
N ALA A 81 -13.00 -3.14 -1.43
CA ALA A 81 -12.35 -1.82 -1.45
C ALA A 81 -13.00 -0.89 -2.48
N LEU A 82 -13.32 -1.41 -3.67
CA LEU A 82 -14.01 -0.66 -4.72
C LEU A 82 -15.42 -0.27 -4.27
N GLY A 83 -16.19 -1.20 -3.71
CA GLY A 83 -17.54 -0.94 -3.20
C GLY A 83 -17.56 0.13 -2.11
N ILE A 84 -16.62 0.08 -1.16
CA ILE A 84 -16.46 1.12 -0.14
C ILE A 84 -16.07 2.45 -0.79
N GLY A 85 -15.09 2.46 -1.71
CA GLY A 85 -14.66 3.67 -2.41
C GLY A 85 -15.79 4.35 -3.18
N LEU A 86 -16.59 3.57 -3.92
CA LEU A 86 -17.75 4.05 -4.68
C LEU A 86 -18.88 4.55 -3.76
N ALA A 87 -19.18 3.83 -2.68
CA ALA A 87 -20.15 4.26 -1.68
C ALA A 87 -19.76 5.59 -1.01
N GLN A 88 -18.46 5.92 -1.01
CA GLN A 88 -17.92 7.15 -0.45
C GLN A 88 -17.71 8.28 -1.48
N LEU A 89 -18.06 8.08 -2.76
CA LEU A 89 -17.80 9.06 -3.82
C LEU A 89 -18.48 10.42 -3.55
N GLY A 90 -19.68 10.40 -2.94
CA GLY A 90 -20.40 11.60 -2.51
C GLY A 90 -19.82 12.31 -1.27
N ARG A 91 -18.82 11.72 -0.59
CA ARG A 91 -18.12 12.32 0.56
C ARG A 91 -16.73 12.86 0.20
N HIS A 92 -16.42 12.95 -1.10
CA HIS A 92 -15.27 13.52 -1.84
C HIS A 92 -13.83 13.31 -1.33
N ARG A 93 -13.54 13.28 -0.03
CA ARG A 93 -12.17 13.21 0.50
C ARG A 93 -11.73 11.83 0.98
N ARG A 94 -12.66 10.91 1.20
CA ARG A 94 -12.36 9.57 1.74
C ARG A 94 -12.43 8.44 0.73
N CYS A 95 -12.93 8.69 -0.49
CA CYS A 95 -13.01 7.65 -1.52
C CYS A 95 -11.63 7.26 -2.09
N LEU A 96 -10.70 8.21 -2.24
CA LEU A 96 -9.44 7.99 -2.95
C LEU A 96 -8.55 6.90 -2.31
N PRO A 97 -8.32 6.83 -0.99
CA PRO A 97 -7.56 5.74 -0.37
C PRO A 97 -8.15 4.35 -0.64
N TRP A 98 -9.47 4.23 -0.70
CA TRP A 98 -10.17 2.98 -1.00
C TRP A 98 -10.03 2.60 -2.47
N LEU A 99 -10.13 3.56 -3.40
CA LEU A 99 -9.91 3.32 -4.82
C LEU A 99 -8.46 2.91 -5.12
N LEU A 100 -7.47 3.57 -4.50
CA LEU A 100 -6.06 3.16 -4.58
C LEU A 100 -5.87 1.73 -4.06
N SER A 101 -6.49 1.40 -2.93
CA SER A 101 -6.42 0.03 -2.36
C SER A 101 -7.08 -1.00 -3.28
N ALA A 102 -8.18 -0.65 -3.95
CA ALA A 102 -8.82 -1.52 -4.93
C ALA A 102 -7.87 -1.82 -6.10
N VAL A 103 -7.15 -0.81 -6.60
CA VAL A 103 -6.13 -1.02 -7.64
C VAL A 103 -4.96 -1.87 -7.12
N GLY A 104 -4.51 -1.63 -5.88
CA GLY A 104 -3.50 -2.46 -5.21
C GLY A 104 -3.89 -3.94 -5.13
N HIS A 105 -5.12 -4.22 -4.70
CA HIS A 105 -5.67 -5.58 -4.65
C HIS A 105 -5.85 -6.18 -6.04
N ALA A 106 -6.28 -5.40 -7.03
CA ALA A 106 -6.38 -5.85 -8.42
C ALA A 106 -5.01 -6.20 -9.01
N GLY A 107 -3.97 -5.45 -8.66
CA GLY A 107 -2.58 -5.78 -9.01
C GLY A 107 -2.13 -7.10 -8.41
N MET A 108 -2.42 -7.34 -7.12
CA MET A 108 -2.13 -8.64 -6.48
C MET A 108 -2.90 -9.78 -7.15
N LEU A 109 -4.18 -9.57 -7.47
CA LEU A 109 -5.00 -10.52 -8.22
C LEU A 109 -4.34 -10.84 -9.58
N ALA A 110 -3.90 -9.83 -10.32
CA ALA A 110 -3.23 -10.01 -11.60
C ALA A 110 -1.94 -10.82 -11.47
N MET A 111 -1.14 -10.59 -10.42
CA MET A 111 0.07 -11.38 -10.16
C MET A 111 -0.22 -12.86 -9.89
N PHE A 112 -1.29 -13.17 -9.14
CA PHE A 112 -1.69 -14.57 -8.92
C PHE A 112 -2.28 -15.21 -10.19
N ALA A 113 -2.94 -14.43 -11.05
CA ALA A 113 -3.54 -14.88 -12.30
C ALA A 113 -2.57 -14.94 -13.49
N MET A 114 -1.34 -14.42 -13.32
CA MET A 114 -0.34 -14.26 -14.38
C MET A 114 0.05 -15.53 -15.16
N PRO A 115 -0.08 -16.77 -14.65
CA PRO A 115 0.16 -17.97 -15.47
C PRO A 115 -0.71 -18.12 -16.73
N ARG A 116 -1.69 -17.22 -16.95
CA ARG A 116 -2.58 -17.21 -18.12
C ARG A 116 -2.07 -16.20 -19.15
N ALA A 117 -2.04 -16.59 -20.43
CA ALA A 117 -1.62 -15.72 -21.53
C ALA A 117 -2.58 -14.52 -21.73
N GLY A 118 -2.07 -13.42 -22.29
CA GLY A 118 -2.88 -12.29 -22.77
C GLY A 118 -2.92 -11.04 -21.87
N PHE A 119 -2.08 -10.95 -20.84
CA PHE A 119 -2.08 -9.82 -19.88
C PHE A 119 -0.93 -8.82 -20.06
N ASP A 120 -0.10 -8.93 -21.10
CA ASP A 120 1.14 -8.16 -21.23
C ASP A 120 0.93 -6.64 -21.10
N LEU A 121 -0.01 -6.09 -21.85
CA LEU A 121 -0.33 -4.66 -21.80
C LEU A 121 -0.83 -4.24 -20.42
N LEU A 122 -1.69 -5.04 -19.79
CA LEU A 122 -2.22 -4.78 -18.46
C LEU A 122 -1.09 -4.76 -17.43
N ILE A 123 -0.13 -5.68 -17.52
CA ILE A 123 1.01 -5.78 -16.60
C ILE A 123 1.87 -4.51 -16.68
N TRP A 124 2.17 -4.03 -17.89
CA TRP A 124 2.93 -2.78 -18.07
C TRP A 124 2.18 -1.55 -17.56
N VAL A 125 0.87 -1.47 -17.82
CA VAL A 125 0.01 -0.38 -17.31
C VAL A 125 -0.01 -0.40 -15.78
N LEU A 126 -0.20 -1.56 -15.15
CA LEU A 126 -0.19 -1.70 -13.70
C LEU A 126 1.18 -1.40 -13.09
N ALA A 127 2.27 -1.85 -13.72
CA ALA A 127 3.62 -1.54 -13.27
C ALA A 127 3.90 -0.03 -13.29
N GLY A 128 3.54 0.65 -14.39
CA GLY A 128 3.64 2.11 -14.50
C GLY A 128 2.76 2.82 -13.46
N TRP A 129 1.52 2.35 -13.27
CA TRP A 129 0.62 2.87 -12.24
C TRP A 129 1.25 2.78 -10.84
N PHE A 130 1.77 1.61 -10.45
CA PHE A 130 2.36 1.42 -9.13
C PHE A 130 3.65 2.21 -8.92
N ALA A 131 4.44 2.43 -9.97
CA ALA A 131 5.59 3.33 -9.92
C ALA A 131 5.15 4.78 -9.63
N LEU A 132 4.10 5.26 -10.31
CA LEU A 132 3.52 6.59 -10.06
C LEU A 132 2.91 6.68 -8.65
N GLU A 133 2.24 5.62 -8.20
CA GLU A 133 1.69 5.55 -6.84
C GLU A 133 2.82 5.65 -5.79
N ALA A 134 3.93 4.94 -5.98
CA ALA A 134 5.09 5.03 -5.10
C ALA A 134 5.65 6.45 -5.02
N VAL A 135 5.80 7.13 -6.16
CA VAL A 135 6.22 8.55 -6.21
C VAL A 135 5.19 9.44 -5.51
N GLY A 136 3.90 9.20 -5.72
CA GLY A 136 2.83 9.93 -5.06
C GLY A 136 2.85 9.82 -3.54
N TRP A 137 3.15 8.64 -3.00
CA TRP A 137 3.32 8.43 -1.56
C TRP A 137 4.57 9.13 -1.02
N LEU A 138 5.71 9.04 -1.70
CA LEU A 138 6.96 9.72 -1.30
C LEU A 138 6.84 11.24 -1.35
N ALA A 139 6.19 11.78 -2.37
CA ALA A 139 5.89 13.22 -2.49
C ALA A 139 4.84 13.68 -1.48
N GLY A 140 4.11 12.75 -0.85
CA GLY A 140 3.08 13.05 0.14
C GLY A 140 1.82 13.70 -0.45
N VAL A 141 1.62 13.56 -1.77
CA VAL A 141 0.45 14.10 -2.49
C VAL A 141 -0.78 13.20 -2.36
N LEU A 142 -0.58 11.90 -2.12
CA LEU A 142 -1.68 10.95 -1.93
C LEU A 142 -2.28 11.06 -0.51
N PRO A 143 -3.62 11.08 -0.39
CA PRO A 143 -4.28 11.19 0.90
C PRO A 143 -4.16 9.87 1.69
N SER A 144 -4.02 10.00 3.01
CA SER A 144 -4.06 8.88 3.94
C SER A 144 -5.23 9.05 4.90
N LEU A 145 -5.88 7.94 5.29
CA LEU A 145 -6.96 7.96 6.28
C LEU A 145 -6.48 8.34 7.69
N ASP A 146 -5.18 8.23 7.99
CA ASP A 146 -4.59 8.66 9.26
C ASP A 146 -4.23 10.14 9.30
N ALA A 147 -4.35 10.84 8.16
CA ALA A 147 -4.08 12.26 8.13
C ALA A 147 -5.11 12.99 9.02
N PRO A 148 -4.66 13.92 9.89
CA PRO A 148 -5.61 14.79 10.60
C PRO A 148 -6.60 15.36 9.62
N ALA A 149 -7.87 15.42 10.02
CA ALA A 149 -8.75 16.41 9.42
C ALA A 149 -8.01 17.76 9.51
N PRO A 150 -7.83 18.48 8.39
CA PRO A 150 -7.18 19.79 8.44
C PRO A 150 -7.92 20.58 9.50
N VAL A 151 -7.19 20.99 10.55
CA VAL A 151 -7.73 21.85 11.58
C VAL A 151 -7.98 23.16 10.87
N THR A 152 -9.18 23.31 10.31
CA THR A 152 -9.71 24.61 9.99
C THR A 152 -9.78 25.27 11.36
N LEU A 153 -8.79 26.09 11.67
CA LEU A 153 -8.90 27.11 12.71
C LEU A 153 -10.05 27.99 12.26
N ARG A 154 -11.27 27.51 12.49
CA ARG A 154 -12.46 28.32 12.46
C ARG A 154 -12.21 29.25 13.63
N VAL A 155 -11.68 30.44 13.32
CA VAL A 155 -11.61 31.58 14.23
C VAL A 155 -13.05 32.02 14.48
N ALA A 156 -13.83 31.13 15.09
CA ALA A 156 -15.15 31.38 15.60
C ALA A 156 -14.92 32.13 16.91
N GLY A 157 -14.88 33.46 16.84
CA GLY A 157 -14.86 34.26 18.07
C GLY A 157 -13.92 35.46 18.12
N LEU A 158 -13.27 35.87 17.03
CA LEU A 158 -12.93 37.30 16.88
C LEU A 158 -14.07 38.10 16.24
N ARG A 159 -15.32 37.67 16.48
CA ARG A 159 -16.39 38.65 16.57
C ARG A 159 -16.16 39.37 17.90
N ARG A 160 -15.34 40.44 17.86
CA ARG A 160 -15.37 41.46 18.91
C ARG A 160 -16.83 41.82 19.06
N ASP A 161 -17.44 41.38 20.15
CA ASP A 161 -18.64 42.02 20.64
C ASP A 161 -18.11 43.26 21.39
N PRO A 162 -18.20 44.47 20.82
CA PRO A 162 -17.65 45.67 21.43
C PRO A 162 -18.43 46.10 22.68
N THR A 163 -19.46 45.36 23.08
CA THR A 163 -20.48 45.80 24.04
C THR A 163 -20.45 45.10 25.39
N LEU A 164 -19.54 44.16 25.64
CA LEU A 164 -19.43 43.49 26.95
C LEU A 164 -18.31 44.10 27.79
N LEU A 165 -18.73 44.88 28.79
CA LEU A 165 -17.91 45.47 29.86
C LEU A 165 -17.14 44.43 30.68
N PRO A 166 -16.01 44.82 31.31
CA PRO A 166 -15.06 43.89 31.91
C PRO A 166 -15.55 43.35 33.27
N ALA A 167 -16.06 42.14 33.29
CA ALA A 167 -16.12 41.35 34.51
C ALA A 167 -14.70 40.81 34.80
N ARG A 168 -14.01 41.41 35.77
CA ARG A 168 -12.74 40.92 36.33
C ARG A 168 -12.96 39.53 36.97
N SER A 169 -12.73 38.45 36.21
CA SER A 169 -12.49 37.13 36.81
C SER A 169 -10.98 36.93 36.99
N SER A 170 -10.50 37.12 38.21
CA SER A 170 -9.13 36.83 38.65
C SER A 170 -8.95 35.32 38.91
N GLY A 171 -9.26 34.49 37.91
CA GLY A 171 -8.88 33.09 37.90
C GLY A 171 -7.42 32.98 37.43
N PRO A 172 -6.59 32.09 38.02
CA PRO A 172 -5.25 31.86 37.54
C PRO A 172 -5.34 31.44 36.07
N VAL A 173 -4.84 32.32 35.20
CA VAL A 173 -4.68 32.03 33.78
C VAL A 173 -3.78 30.81 33.71
N GLY A 174 -4.38 29.65 33.45
CA GLY A 174 -3.63 28.43 33.19
C GLY A 174 -2.71 28.73 32.02
N VAL A 175 -1.43 28.92 32.32
CA VAL A 175 -0.36 29.03 31.34
C VAL A 175 -0.37 27.70 30.62
N LEU A 176 -1.10 27.62 29.50
CA LEU A 176 -1.02 26.50 28.58
C LEU A 176 0.45 26.35 28.24
N ASP A 177 1.01 25.26 28.75
CA ASP A 177 2.42 24.93 28.63
C ASP A 177 2.78 24.83 27.15
N ARG A 178 3.29 25.94 26.62
CA ARG A 178 3.62 26.13 25.21
C ARG A 178 4.72 25.16 24.75
N THR A 179 5.37 24.47 25.69
CA THR A 179 6.42 23.49 25.42
C THR A 179 5.90 22.09 25.03
N ALA A 180 4.63 21.75 25.33
CA ALA A 180 4.07 20.44 24.96
C ALA A 180 3.68 20.32 23.47
N ALA A 181 3.34 21.44 22.82
CA ALA A 181 2.94 21.49 21.42
C ALA A 181 3.99 20.99 20.40
N PRO A 182 5.28 21.38 20.45
CA PRO A 182 6.27 20.97 19.45
C PRO A 182 6.53 19.45 19.43
N THR A 183 6.52 18.79 20.60
CA THR A 183 6.80 17.35 20.70
C THR A 183 5.73 16.50 20.02
N VAL A 184 4.45 16.86 20.18
CA VAL A 184 3.33 16.13 19.55
C VAL A 184 3.37 16.25 18.03
N VAL A 185 3.70 17.43 17.50
CA VAL A 185 3.84 17.67 16.05
C VAL A 185 4.99 16.85 15.46
N ALA A 186 6.16 16.82 16.14
CA ALA A 186 7.31 16.06 15.67
C ALA A 186 7.05 14.55 15.61
N VAL A 187 6.43 13.97 16.64
CA VAL A 187 6.09 12.53 16.67
C VAL A 187 5.07 12.18 15.58
N ARG A 188 4.09 13.06 15.34
CA ARG A 188 3.09 12.89 14.30
C ARG A 188 3.69 12.89 12.90
N ASN A 189 4.56 13.86 12.60
CA ASN A 189 5.23 13.97 11.31
C ASN A 189 6.07 12.71 11.01
N ARG A 190 6.76 12.16 12.02
CA ARG A 190 7.52 10.91 11.89
C ARG A 190 6.62 9.70 11.58
N ARG A 191 5.48 9.56 12.26
CA ARG A 191 4.52 8.47 11.97
C ARG A 191 3.96 8.56 10.55
N GLN A 192 3.60 9.77 10.12
CA GLN A 192 3.09 10.00 8.77
C GLN A 192 4.15 9.73 7.70
N ALA A 193 5.41 10.13 7.94
CA ALA A 193 6.52 9.81 7.04
C ALA A 193 6.75 8.29 6.95
N ALA A 194 6.75 7.58 8.09
CA ALA A 194 6.89 6.13 8.11
C ALA A 194 5.79 5.43 7.30
N LEU A 195 4.54 5.84 7.46
CA LEU A 195 3.42 5.29 6.69
C LEU A 195 3.56 5.53 5.19
N ARG A 196 3.98 6.73 4.77
CA ARG A 196 4.23 7.04 3.36
C ARG A 196 5.33 6.17 2.77
N ILE A 197 6.41 5.97 3.52
CA ILE A 197 7.52 5.11 3.11
C ILE A 197 7.04 3.67 2.95
N THR A 198 6.26 3.12 3.89
CA THR A 198 5.79 1.72 3.79
C THR A 198 4.86 1.52 2.59
N LEU A 199 3.95 2.46 2.33
CA LEU A 199 3.06 2.41 1.15
C LEU A 199 3.83 2.55 -0.16
N ALA A 200 4.81 3.45 -0.21
CA ALA A 200 5.68 3.60 -1.38
C ALA A 200 6.49 2.33 -1.66
N LEU A 201 7.03 1.68 -0.62
CA LEU A 201 7.75 0.42 -0.74
C LEU A 201 6.86 -0.73 -1.21
N MET A 202 5.61 -0.79 -0.73
CA MET A 202 4.63 -1.76 -1.25
C MET A 202 4.37 -1.52 -2.74
N ALA A 203 4.02 -0.30 -3.13
CA ALA A 203 3.74 0.02 -4.53
C ALA A 203 4.96 -0.24 -5.43
N LEU A 204 6.16 0.15 -5.01
CA LEU A 204 7.39 -0.12 -5.76
C LEU A 204 7.67 -1.63 -5.88
N GLY A 205 7.46 -2.38 -4.79
CA GLY A 205 7.57 -3.83 -4.81
C GLY A 205 6.57 -4.48 -5.76
N MET A 206 5.34 -3.96 -5.82
CA MET A 206 4.31 -4.40 -6.75
C MET A 206 4.75 -4.18 -8.21
N ALA A 207 5.21 -2.96 -8.52
CA ALA A 207 5.71 -2.62 -9.86
C ALA A 207 6.87 -3.54 -10.26
N TYR A 208 7.84 -3.73 -9.36
CA TYR A 208 9.00 -4.57 -9.60
C TYR A 208 8.61 -6.03 -9.87
N MET A 209 7.74 -6.61 -9.03
CA MET A 209 7.32 -8.00 -9.18
C MET A 209 6.57 -8.22 -10.51
N LEU A 210 5.70 -7.30 -10.92
CA LEU A 210 5.02 -7.37 -12.22
C LEU A 210 6.02 -7.42 -13.38
N VAL A 211 7.00 -6.51 -13.39
CA VAL A 211 8.02 -6.45 -14.44
C VAL A 211 8.87 -7.71 -14.45
N ALA A 212 9.33 -8.14 -13.28
CA ALA A 212 10.27 -9.25 -13.19
C ALA A 212 9.59 -10.60 -13.47
N MET A 213 8.31 -10.77 -13.14
CA MET A 213 7.53 -11.94 -13.57
C MET A 213 7.30 -11.93 -15.10
N GLN A 214 6.96 -10.78 -15.69
CA GLN A 214 6.78 -10.66 -17.14
C GLN A 214 8.04 -11.07 -17.90
N LEU A 215 9.18 -10.48 -17.54
CA LEU A 215 10.46 -10.77 -18.19
C LEU A 215 10.92 -12.21 -17.93
N GLY A 216 10.66 -12.75 -16.74
CA GLY A 216 10.97 -14.13 -16.39
C GLY A 216 10.19 -15.17 -17.20
N MET A 217 8.91 -14.91 -17.52
CA MET A 217 8.09 -15.81 -18.33
C MET A 217 8.47 -15.79 -19.82
N SER A 218 8.85 -14.62 -20.35
CA SER A 218 9.28 -14.51 -21.75
C SER A 218 10.54 -15.34 -22.03
N ALA A 219 11.53 -15.32 -21.12
CA ALA A 219 12.76 -16.09 -21.27
C ALA A 219 12.53 -17.61 -21.31
N MET A 220 11.50 -18.11 -20.62
CA MET A 220 11.18 -19.56 -20.63
C MET A 220 10.58 -20.03 -21.95
N HIS A 221 9.71 -19.21 -22.59
CA HIS A 221 9.11 -19.57 -23.87
C HIS A 221 10.15 -19.67 -24.99
N GLU A 222 11.12 -18.74 -25.02
CA GLU A 222 12.19 -18.74 -26.02
C GLU A 222 13.09 -19.98 -25.90
N MET A 223 13.36 -20.43 -24.67
CA MET A 223 14.12 -21.66 -24.44
C MET A 223 13.38 -22.94 -24.90
N THR A 224 12.05 -23.00 -24.71
CA THR A 224 11.27 -24.16 -25.15
C THR A 224 11.18 -24.26 -26.67
N ASP A 225 11.08 -23.13 -27.36
CA ASP A 225 10.93 -23.11 -28.82
C ASP A 225 12.24 -23.51 -29.54
N HIS A 226 13.39 -23.07 -29.03
CA HIS A 226 14.69 -23.47 -29.58
C HIS A 226 15.06 -24.94 -29.28
N GLY A 227 14.66 -25.47 -28.13
CA GLY A 227 14.88 -26.88 -27.79
C GLY A 227 14.12 -27.84 -28.70
N ALA A 228 12.88 -27.48 -29.08
CA ALA A 228 12.07 -28.28 -29.99
C ALA A 228 12.64 -28.32 -31.42
N GLY A 229 13.28 -27.24 -31.89
CA GLY A 229 13.87 -27.17 -33.23
C GLY A 229 15.09 -28.07 -33.44
N MET A 230 15.91 -28.30 -32.40
CA MET A 230 17.11 -29.14 -32.52
C MET A 230 16.84 -30.65 -32.37
N ALA A 231 15.73 -31.05 -31.74
CA ALA A 231 15.36 -32.46 -31.62
C ALA A 231 14.75 -33.05 -32.89
N GLY A 232 14.44 -32.21 -33.89
CA GLY A 232 13.83 -32.60 -35.16
C GLY A 232 14.78 -32.67 -36.36
N MET A 233 16.08 -32.50 -36.15
CA MET A 233 17.14 -32.66 -37.17
C MET A 233 17.96 -33.92 -36.90
#